data_AF-A0A6B3GTG4-F1
#
_entry.id   AF-A0A6B3GTG4-F1
#
_cell.length_a   1.000
_cell.length_b   1.000
_cell.length_c   1.000
_cell.angle_alpha   90.00
_cell.angle_beta   90.00
_cell.angle_gamma   90.00
#
_symmetry.space_group_name_H-M   'P 1'
#
loop_
_entity.id
_entity.type
_entity.pdbx_description
1 polymer ?
#
loop_
_entity_poly.entity_id
_entity_poly.type
_entity_poly.pdbx_seq_one_letter_code
_entity_poly.pdbx_strand_id
1 'polypeptide(L)'
;YERLEETGGIAWPCPTTDHPGTPRLFEDGKTYHPDGRIHLQAVEWHPPMDPYDDEHPMSLTTGRTVAHFLSGNQTRRLGALVEQTPRPWAEIHPSHGFRNGEPVRVVTRRGSEVFPALVTEAIRPDTVFVPYHWPVPTAANALTIDALDPRSKIPEYKVCACRIEHAERIDEVPAPPVAAGHVAYPETQVSRTDPLPPTAPQGRGTSERS
;
A
#
# COMPACT_ATOMS: atom_id res chain seq x y z
N TYR A 1 26.06 -13.92 -20.24
CA TYR A 1 25.87 -14.21 -18.81
C TYR A 1 27.14 -13.82 -18.05
N GLU A 2 28.31 -14.33 -18.45
CA GLU A 2 29.63 -13.92 -17.95
C GLU A 2 29.77 -12.40 -17.72
N ARG A 3 29.49 -11.57 -18.73
CA ARG A 3 29.52 -10.11 -18.60
C ARG A 3 28.63 -9.55 -17.47
N LEU A 4 27.46 -10.14 -17.20
CA LEU A 4 26.60 -9.70 -16.10
C LEU A 4 27.24 -9.99 -14.74
N GLU A 5 27.96 -11.11 -14.61
CA GLU A 5 28.70 -11.46 -13.40
C GLU A 5 29.90 -10.51 -13.20
N GLU A 6 30.64 -10.22 -14.27
CA GLU A 6 31.79 -9.31 -14.24
C GLU A 6 31.40 -7.86 -13.93
N THR A 7 30.31 -7.38 -14.54
CA THR A 7 29.89 -5.96 -14.44
C THR A 7 28.92 -5.69 -13.29
N GLY A 8 28.38 -6.73 -12.65
CA GLY A 8 27.35 -6.60 -11.61
C GLY A 8 25.97 -6.17 -12.14
N GLY A 9 25.79 -6.15 -13.45
CA GLY A 9 24.53 -5.78 -14.12
C GLY A 9 24.75 -4.86 -15.31
N ILE A 10 23.79 -4.90 -16.25
CA ILE A 10 23.81 -4.06 -17.45
C ILE A 10 22.45 -3.35 -17.55
N ALA A 11 22.47 -2.03 -17.70
CA ALA A 11 21.25 -1.26 -17.93
C ALA A 11 20.68 -1.59 -19.32
N TRP A 12 19.45 -2.10 -19.36
CA TRP A 12 18.74 -2.34 -20.61
C TRP A 12 18.20 -1.00 -21.16
N PRO A 13 18.07 -0.83 -22.49
CA PRO A 13 18.37 -1.78 -23.57
C PRO A 13 19.87 -2.07 -23.76
N CYS A 14 20.19 -3.31 -24.17
CA CYS A 14 21.54 -3.75 -24.55
C CYS A 14 21.43 -4.66 -25.79
N PRO A 15 21.34 -4.10 -27.01
CA PRO A 15 20.96 -4.84 -28.22
C PRO A 15 22.03 -5.83 -28.72
N THR A 16 23.29 -5.65 -28.34
CA THR A 16 24.40 -6.54 -28.71
C THR A 16 25.22 -6.91 -27.49
N THR A 17 26.04 -7.97 -27.59
CA THR A 17 26.94 -8.44 -26.51
C THR A 17 27.99 -7.42 -26.13
N ASP A 18 28.38 -6.55 -27.07
CA ASP A 18 29.44 -5.56 -26.89
C ASP A 18 28.88 -4.15 -26.57
N HIS A 19 27.56 -3.96 -26.67
CA HIS A 19 26.94 -2.68 -26.36
C HIS A 19 27.15 -2.33 -24.89
N PRO A 20 27.58 -1.12 -24.51
CA PRO A 20 27.90 -0.77 -23.10
C PRO A 20 26.70 -0.77 -22.13
N GLY A 21 25.49 -1.10 -22.62
CA GLY A 21 24.21 -0.86 -21.95
C GLY A 21 23.70 0.56 -22.18
N THR A 22 22.47 0.82 -21.76
CA THR A 22 21.81 2.13 -21.94
C THR A 22 21.37 2.66 -20.57
N PRO A 23 22.28 3.30 -19.81
CA PRO A 23 21.96 3.79 -18.46
C PRO A 23 20.97 4.95 -18.47
N ARG A 24 20.89 5.71 -19.56
CA ARG A 24 19.95 6.82 -19.75
C ARG A 24 19.29 6.69 -21.13
N LEU A 25 17.96 6.71 -21.14
CA LEU A 25 17.19 6.65 -22.38
C LEU A 25 17.10 8.04 -23.03
N PHE A 26 17.06 8.08 -24.36
CA PHE A 26 16.75 9.27 -25.17
C PHE A 26 17.73 10.46 -25.01
N GLU A 27 19.01 10.20 -24.71
CA GLU A 27 20.04 11.27 -24.61
C GLU A 27 20.26 12.03 -25.93
N ASP A 28 19.96 11.40 -27.06
CA ASP A 28 20.02 12.01 -28.39
C ASP A 28 18.73 12.78 -28.75
N GLY A 29 17.78 12.87 -27.81
CA GLY A 29 16.49 13.52 -27.99
C GLY A 29 15.50 12.74 -28.87
N LYS A 30 15.80 11.49 -29.22
CA LYS A 30 14.93 10.66 -30.06
C LYS A 30 14.23 9.58 -29.25
N THR A 31 12.93 9.41 -29.47
CA THR A 31 12.14 8.35 -28.82
C THR A 31 12.00 7.11 -29.70
N TYR A 32 11.31 6.09 -29.20
CA TYR A 32 10.93 4.89 -29.97
C TYR A 32 9.77 5.12 -30.95
N HIS A 33 9.18 6.32 -31.00
CA HIS A 33 8.11 6.64 -31.93
C HIS A 33 8.65 6.75 -33.38
N PRO A 34 7.86 6.43 -34.42
CA PRO A 34 8.31 6.50 -35.81
C PRO A 34 8.83 7.88 -36.26
N ASP A 35 8.35 8.95 -35.62
CA ASP A 35 8.78 10.34 -35.86
C ASP A 35 9.96 10.78 -34.97
N GLY A 36 10.40 9.92 -34.05
CA GLY A 36 11.46 10.17 -33.08
C GLY A 36 11.12 11.20 -32.02
N ARG A 37 9.87 11.64 -31.86
CA ARG A 37 9.49 12.74 -30.93
C ARG A 37 8.81 12.23 -29.67
N ILE A 38 8.82 13.02 -28.59
CA ILE A 38 8.02 12.75 -27.40
C ILE A 38 6.55 13.08 -27.69
N HIS A 39 5.66 12.13 -27.44
CA HIS A 39 4.22 12.32 -27.60
C HIS A 39 3.60 12.75 -26.28
N LEU A 40 3.29 14.04 -26.13
CA LEU A 40 2.58 14.57 -24.98
C LEU A 40 1.07 14.47 -25.20
N GLN A 41 0.38 13.70 -24.37
CA GLN A 41 -1.07 13.52 -24.44
C GLN A 41 -1.74 14.34 -23.33
N ALA A 42 -2.64 15.24 -23.70
CA ALA A 42 -3.56 15.85 -22.75
C ALA A 42 -4.66 14.84 -22.40
N VAL A 43 -4.97 14.73 -21.11
CA VAL A 43 -6.05 13.88 -20.62
C VAL A 43 -7.10 14.77 -19.96
N GLU A 44 -8.37 14.43 -20.18
CA GLU A 44 -9.48 15.07 -19.47
C GLU A 44 -9.59 14.47 -18.07
N TRP A 45 -9.75 15.33 -17.06
CA TRP A 45 -9.98 14.87 -15.70
C TRP A 45 -11.39 14.28 -15.57
N HIS A 46 -11.51 13.18 -14.84
CA HIS A 46 -12.79 12.62 -14.44
C HIS A 46 -12.80 12.35 -12.92
N PRO A 47 -13.97 12.36 -12.27
CA PRO A 47 -14.07 12.00 -10.86
C PRO A 47 -13.73 10.52 -10.61
N PRO A 48 -13.44 10.15 -9.34
CA PRO A 48 -13.32 8.74 -8.94
C PRO A 48 -14.55 7.91 -9.32
N MET A 49 -14.35 6.62 -9.59
CA MET A 49 -15.46 5.72 -9.93
C MET A 49 -16.31 5.34 -8.71
N ASP A 50 -15.80 5.61 -7.50
CA ASP A 50 -16.50 5.43 -6.23
C ASP A 50 -16.78 6.80 -5.58
N PRO A 51 -17.84 7.52 -6.00
CA PRO A 51 -18.09 8.88 -5.56
C PRO A 51 -18.45 8.95 -4.06
N TYR A 52 -18.03 10.04 -3.42
CA TYR A 52 -18.42 10.38 -2.06
C TYR A 52 -19.88 10.81 -2.01
N ASP A 53 -20.56 10.48 -0.92
CA ASP A 53 -21.92 10.94 -0.61
C ASP A 53 -22.08 11.20 0.89
N ASP A 54 -23.28 11.58 1.31
CA ASP A 54 -23.57 11.87 2.71
C ASP A 54 -23.40 10.65 3.62
N GLU A 55 -23.55 9.43 3.08
CA GLU A 55 -23.30 8.19 3.82
C GLU A 55 -21.79 7.89 3.90
N HIS A 56 -21.02 8.14 2.85
CA HIS A 56 -19.59 7.83 2.72
C HIS A 56 -18.77 9.08 2.34
N PRO A 57 -18.61 10.04 3.28
CA PRO A 57 -18.04 11.35 2.96
C PRO A 57 -16.50 11.38 2.91
N MET A 58 -15.83 10.28 3.28
CA MET A 58 -14.37 10.21 3.38
C MET A 58 -13.76 9.36 2.26
N SER A 59 -12.46 9.53 2.04
CA SER A 59 -11.67 8.71 1.11
C SER A 59 -10.86 7.66 1.86
N LEU A 60 -11.13 6.39 1.59
CA LEU A 60 -10.23 5.28 1.90
C LEU A 60 -9.13 5.22 0.84
N THR A 61 -7.87 5.25 1.28
CA THR A 61 -6.71 4.92 0.48
C THR A 61 -5.97 3.73 1.10
N THR A 62 -5.25 3.00 0.27
CA THR A 62 -4.52 1.80 0.69
C THR A 62 -3.03 1.95 0.42
N GLY A 63 -2.19 1.26 1.18
CA GLY A 63 -0.76 1.27 0.90
C GLY A 63 0.04 0.21 1.62
N ARG A 64 1.32 0.51 1.76
CA ARG A 64 2.33 -0.43 2.22
C ARG A 64 2.88 -0.01 3.57
N THR A 65 3.33 -1.00 4.32
CA THR A 65 4.21 -0.81 5.47
C THR A 65 5.62 -1.23 5.08
N VAL A 66 6.62 -0.71 5.78
CA VAL A 66 8.02 -1.08 5.53
C VAL A 66 8.28 -2.56 5.86
N ALA A 67 7.60 -3.09 6.88
CA ALA A 67 7.84 -4.44 7.38
C ALA A 67 7.30 -5.54 6.45
N HIS A 68 6.36 -5.25 5.55
CA HIS A 68 5.66 -6.29 4.78
C HIS A 68 5.65 -6.04 3.28
N PHE A 69 5.78 -7.13 2.52
CA PHE A 69 5.82 -7.08 1.06
C PHE A 69 4.59 -7.77 0.45
N LEU A 70 3.92 -7.06 -0.48
CA LEU A 70 2.74 -7.53 -1.20
C LEU A 70 1.69 -8.17 -0.28
N SER A 71 1.30 -9.43 -0.50
CA SER A 71 0.30 -10.14 0.32
C SER A 71 0.82 -10.57 1.71
N GLY A 72 2.04 -10.21 2.06
CA GLY A 72 2.68 -10.64 3.31
C GLY A 72 3.04 -12.11 3.35
N ASN A 73 2.82 -12.88 2.26
CA ASN A 73 2.99 -14.33 2.26
C ASN A 73 4.41 -14.79 2.66
N GLN A 74 5.43 -14.00 2.30
CA GLN A 74 6.82 -14.27 2.68
C GLN A 74 7.19 -13.55 3.98
N THR A 75 6.98 -12.24 4.06
CA THR A 75 7.47 -11.41 5.16
C THR A 75 6.78 -11.68 6.49
N ARG A 76 5.50 -12.07 6.49
CA ARG A 76 4.79 -12.43 7.72
C ARG A 76 5.27 -13.76 8.30
N ARG A 77 6.04 -14.56 7.55
CA ARG A 77 6.70 -15.76 8.10
C ARG A 77 7.87 -15.40 9.01
N LEU A 78 8.39 -14.18 8.94
CA LEU A 78 9.54 -13.73 9.71
C LEU A 78 9.06 -13.01 10.98
N GLY A 79 9.26 -13.65 12.14
CA GLY A 79 8.80 -13.11 13.42
C GLY A 79 9.26 -11.69 13.72
N ALA A 80 10.52 -11.36 13.40
CA ALA A 80 11.05 -10.00 13.57
C ALA A 80 10.30 -8.92 12.75
N LEU A 81 9.75 -9.29 11.58
CA LEU A 81 8.93 -8.36 10.77
C LEU A 81 7.49 -8.31 11.27
N VAL A 82 6.95 -9.42 11.76
CA VAL A 82 5.64 -9.46 12.43
C VAL A 82 5.66 -8.62 13.70
N GLU A 83 6.74 -8.66 14.48
CA GLU A 83 6.89 -7.84 15.69
C GLU A 83 6.84 -6.33 15.36
N GLN A 84 7.45 -5.90 14.25
CA GLN A 84 7.41 -4.50 13.82
C GLN A 84 6.02 -4.05 13.36
N THR A 85 5.23 -4.95 12.78
CA THR A 85 3.91 -4.63 12.25
C THR A 85 3.01 -5.87 12.33
N PRO A 86 2.40 -6.15 13.49
CA PRO A 86 1.68 -7.42 13.68
C PRO A 86 0.31 -7.43 12.99
N ARG A 87 -0.26 -6.24 12.75
CA ARG A 87 -1.64 -6.04 12.32
C ARG A 87 -1.79 -4.80 11.43
N PRO A 88 -2.83 -4.74 10.58
CA PRO A 88 -3.21 -3.50 9.93
C PRO A 88 -3.77 -2.50 10.96
N TRP A 89 -3.78 -1.24 10.57
CA TRP A 89 -4.38 -0.13 11.33
C TRP A 89 -5.15 0.77 10.37
N ALA A 90 -6.05 1.57 10.92
CA ALA A 90 -6.67 2.68 10.19
C ALA A 90 -6.01 3.98 10.64
N GLU A 91 -5.25 4.61 9.75
CA GLU A 91 -4.68 5.93 9.99
C GLU A 91 -5.76 6.98 9.79
N ILE A 92 -5.94 7.84 10.79
CA ILE A 92 -7.03 8.82 10.85
C ILE A 92 -6.57 10.13 11.48
N HIS A 93 -7.18 11.24 11.04
CA HIS A 93 -6.87 12.56 11.57
C HIS A 93 -7.48 12.76 12.97
N PRO A 94 -6.79 13.45 13.91
CA PRO A 94 -7.29 13.68 15.27
C PRO A 94 -8.62 14.43 15.38
N SER A 95 -9.05 15.15 14.33
CA SER A 95 -10.37 15.83 14.31
C SER A 95 -11.56 14.89 14.46
N HIS A 96 -11.37 13.59 14.25
CA HIS A 96 -12.42 12.58 14.40
C HIS A 96 -12.57 12.05 15.83
N GLY A 97 -11.76 12.52 16.78
CA GLY A 97 -11.96 12.25 18.21
C GLY A 97 -11.53 10.86 18.69
N PHE A 98 -10.91 10.04 17.84
CA PHE A 98 -10.34 8.75 18.23
C PHE A 98 -9.02 8.90 18.99
N ARG A 99 -8.68 7.88 19.77
CA ARG A 99 -7.35 7.71 20.37
C ARG A 99 -6.61 6.53 19.74
N ASN A 100 -5.27 6.55 19.83
CA ASN A 100 -4.44 5.46 19.34
C ASN A 100 -4.86 4.11 19.96
N GLY A 101 -5.04 3.11 19.11
CA GLY A 101 -5.46 1.76 19.49
C GLY A 101 -6.96 1.58 19.68
N GLU A 102 -7.78 2.63 19.64
CA GLU A 102 -9.24 2.48 19.73
C GLU A 102 -9.79 1.73 18.50
N PRO A 103 -10.79 0.84 18.67
CA PRO A 103 -11.41 0.17 17.53
C PRO A 103 -12.19 1.16 16.68
N VAL A 104 -11.81 1.25 15.40
CA VAL A 104 -12.50 2.05 14.38
C VAL A 104 -12.99 1.14 13.27
N ARG A 105 -14.30 1.17 13.02
CA ARG A 105 -14.89 0.49 11.87
C ARG A 105 -14.78 1.39 10.65
N VAL A 106 -14.15 0.89 9.61
CA VAL A 106 -14.14 1.53 8.28
C VAL A 106 -15.25 0.88 7.47
N VAL A 107 -16.24 1.66 7.05
CA VAL A 107 -17.40 1.17 6.30
C VAL A 107 -17.34 1.73 4.88
N THR A 108 -17.53 0.84 3.91
CA THR A 108 -17.65 1.15 2.48
C THR A 108 -18.89 0.47 1.92
N ARG A 109 -19.24 0.76 0.66
CA ARG A 109 -20.33 0.07 -0.05
C ARG A 109 -20.10 -1.44 -0.21
N ARG A 110 -18.85 -1.92 -0.11
CA ARG A 110 -18.50 -3.34 -0.28
C ARG A 110 -18.52 -4.12 1.04
N GLY A 111 -18.51 -3.42 2.17
CA GLY A 111 -18.46 -4.03 3.49
C GLY A 111 -17.74 -3.16 4.50
N SER A 112 -17.41 -3.74 5.64
CA SER A 112 -16.74 -3.06 6.74
C SER A 112 -15.75 -3.97 7.46
N GLU A 113 -14.65 -3.39 7.91
CA GLU A 113 -13.65 -4.05 8.76
C GLU A 113 -13.29 -3.11 9.93
N VAL A 114 -12.88 -3.67 11.07
CA VAL A 114 -12.53 -2.95 12.29
C VAL A 114 -11.04 -3.04 12.57
N PHE A 115 -10.38 -1.88 12.60
CA PHE A 115 -8.94 -1.75 12.81
C PHE A 115 -8.65 -0.99 14.11
N PRO A 116 -7.45 -1.14 14.68
CA PRO A 116 -6.96 -0.15 15.65
C PRO A 116 -6.71 1.18 14.95
N ALA A 117 -7.15 2.29 15.57
CA ALA A 117 -6.84 3.63 15.12
C ALA A 117 -5.34 3.94 15.28
N LEU A 118 -4.75 4.54 14.25
CA LEU A 118 -3.49 5.27 14.30
C LEU A 118 -3.77 6.75 14.06
N VAL A 119 -3.79 7.54 15.12
CA VAL A 119 -4.15 8.94 15.08
C VAL A 119 -2.92 9.79 14.77
N THR A 120 -2.98 10.58 13.70
CA THR A 120 -1.86 11.43 13.24
C THR A 120 -2.35 12.64 12.46
N GLU A 121 -1.63 13.75 12.56
CA GLU A 121 -1.90 14.97 11.78
C GLU A 121 -1.31 14.91 10.35
N ALA A 122 -0.53 13.87 10.04
CA ALA A 122 0.08 13.69 8.72
C ALA A 122 -0.94 13.31 7.63
N ILE A 123 -2.08 12.73 8.03
CA ILE A 123 -3.18 12.37 7.13
C ILE A 123 -4.21 13.48 7.06
N ARG A 124 -4.84 13.67 5.90
CA ARG A 124 -5.90 14.67 5.74
C ARG A 124 -7.15 14.31 6.57
N PRO A 125 -7.90 15.30 7.07
CA PRO A 125 -9.16 15.06 7.79
C PRO A 125 -10.21 14.27 7.01
N ASP A 126 -10.20 14.32 5.68
CA ASP A 126 -11.15 13.64 4.79
C ASP A 126 -10.66 12.25 4.34
N THR A 127 -9.54 11.74 4.87
CA THR A 127 -8.88 10.54 4.37
C THR A 127 -8.63 9.51 5.48
N VAL A 128 -8.81 8.23 5.15
CA VAL A 128 -8.44 7.07 5.96
C VAL A 128 -7.41 6.25 5.19
N PHE A 129 -6.34 5.81 5.84
CA PHE A 129 -5.37 4.90 5.23
C PHE A 129 -5.36 3.53 5.92
N VAL A 130 -5.37 2.45 5.13
CA VAL A 130 -5.23 1.06 5.62
C VAL A 130 -4.18 0.30 4.79
N PRO A 131 -3.18 -0.33 5.42
CA PRO A 131 -2.22 -1.16 4.70
C PRO A 131 -2.79 -2.53 4.29
N TYR A 132 -2.42 -3.04 3.12
CA TYR A 132 -3.10 -4.18 2.47
C TYR A 132 -2.44 -5.57 2.63
N HIS A 133 -1.55 -5.75 3.61
CA HIS A 133 -0.69 -6.94 3.70
C HIS A 133 -1.32 -8.18 4.36
N TRP A 134 -2.58 -8.11 4.80
CA TRP A 134 -3.26 -9.18 5.52
C TRP A 134 -4.43 -9.74 4.71
N PRO A 135 -4.77 -11.03 4.88
CA PRO A 135 -5.94 -11.62 4.27
C PRO A 135 -7.21 -11.28 5.07
N VAL A 136 -8.36 -11.64 4.51
CA VAL A 136 -9.67 -11.56 5.17
C VAL A 136 -9.59 -12.25 6.54
N PRO A 137 -10.17 -11.68 7.61
CA PRO A 137 -11.14 -10.55 7.61
C PRO A 137 -10.53 -9.16 7.84
N THR A 138 -9.22 -8.99 7.64
CA THR A 138 -8.54 -7.69 7.80
C THR A 138 -7.87 -7.24 6.49
N ALA A 139 -8.51 -7.56 5.37
CA ALA A 139 -7.99 -7.28 4.05
C ALA A 139 -8.52 -5.94 3.54
N ALA A 140 -7.67 -4.92 3.50
CA ALA A 140 -8.03 -3.61 2.95
C ALA A 140 -8.69 -3.68 1.55
N ASN A 141 -8.29 -4.65 0.72
CA ASN A 141 -8.89 -4.85 -0.61
C ASN A 141 -10.38 -5.26 -0.57
N ALA A 142 -10.87 -5.86 0.51
CA ALA A 142 -12.29 -6.15 0.70
C ALA A 142 -13.15 -4.88 0.80
N LEU A 143 -12.52 -3.74 1.11
CA LEU A 143 -13.14 -2.42 1.17
C LEU A 143 -13.00 -1.63 -0.15
N THR A 144 -12.25 -2.15 -1.13
CA THR A 144 -11.97 -1.43 -2.38
C THR A 144 -12.99 -1.73 -3.48
N ILE A 145 -13.08 -0.84 -4.47
CA ILE A 145 -13.96 -1.02 -5.65
C ILE A 145 -13.27 -1.90 -6.70
N ASP A 146 -14.05 -2.63 -7.49
CA ASP A 146 -13.58 -3.47 -8.60
C ASP A 146 -13.51 -2.72 -9.95
N ALA A 147 -13.61 -1.39 -9.92
CA ALA A 147 -13.49 -0.54 -11.09
C ALA A 147 -12.08 -0.63 -11.69
N LEU A 148 -12.01 -0.72 -13.02
CA LEU A 148 -10.77 -0.88 -13.78
C LEU A 148 -10.58 0.30 -14.73
N ASP A 149 -9.34 0.79 -14.82
CA ASP A 149 -8.95 1.75 -15.85
C ASP A 149 -9.28 1.17 -17.25
N PRO A 150 -9.99 1.92 -18.12
CA PRO A 150 -10.48 1.38 -19.39
C PRO A 150 -9.36 0.89 -20.31
N ARG A 151 -8.14 1.41 -20.17
CA ARG A 151 -7.00 1.14 -21.07
C ARG A 151 -6.05 0.07 -20.54
N SER A 152 -5.53 0.27 -19.34
CA SER A 152 -4.52 -0.57 -18.68
C SER A 152 -5.13 -1.71 -17.85
N LYS A 153 -6.43 -1.64 -17.54
CA LYS A 153 -7.12 -2.58 -16.65
C LYS A 153 -6.54 -2.62 -15.22
N ILE A 154 -5.90 -1.53 -14.80
CA ILE A 154 -5.43 -1.37 -13.42
C ILE A 154 -6.62 -1.02 -12.51
N PRO A 155 -6.79 -1.69 -11.35
CA PRO A 155 -7.89 -1.39 -10.43
C PRO A 155 -7.73 -0.08 -9.64
N GLU A 156 -8.86 0.53 -9.27
CA GLU A 156 -8.93 1.77 -8.49
C GLU A 156 -8.76 1.55 -6.98
N TYR A 157 -7.56 1.18 -6.55
CA TYR A 157 -7.28 0.88 -5.13
C TYR A 157 -7.04 2.10 -4.22
N LYS A 158 -6.86 3.29 -4.80
CA LYS A 158 -6.37 4.47 -4.07
C LYS A 158 -7.44 5.46 -3.68
N VAL A 159 -8.65 5.29 -4.20
CA VAL A 159 -9.79 6.14 -3.90
C VAL A 159 -11.02 5.25 -3.78
N CYS A 160 -11.57 5.20 -2.58
CA CYS A 160 -12.80 4.48 -2.28
C CYS A 160 -13.59 5.32 -1.27
N ALA A 161 -14.88 5.53 -1.50
CA ALA A 161 -15.71 6.25 -0.56
C ALA A 161 -15.91 5.42 0.72
N CYS A 162 -15.70 6.04 1.86
CA CYS A 162 -15.85 5.40 3.16
C CYS A 162 -16.42 6.35 4.21
N ARG A 163 -16.75 5.77 5.35
CA ARG A 163 -17.05 6.46 6.61
C ARG A 163 -16.40 5.69 7.75
N ILE A 164 -16.19 6.36 8.88
CA ILE A 164 -15.65 5.74 10.09
C ILE A 164 -16.68 5.75 11.20
N GLU A 165 -16.68 4.70 12.01
CA GLU A 165 -17.52 4.58 13.21
C GLU A 165 -16.70 4.07 14.40
N HIS A 166 -17.15 4.39 15.60
CA HIS A 166 -16.69 3.67 16.79
C HIS A 166 -17.14 2.20 16.74
N ALA A 167 -16.26 1.32 17.20
CA ALA A 167 -16.55 -0.10 17.35
C ALA A 167 -16.12 -0.60 18.73
N GLU A 168 -16.64 -1.76 19.12
CA GLU A 168 -16.33 -2.37 20.42
C GLU A 168 -15.05 -3.22 20.38
N ARG A 169 -14.76 -3.84 19.22
CA ARG A 169 -13.70 -4.84 19.09
C ARG A 169 -13.04 -4.80 17.72
N ILE A 170 -11.71 -4.84 17.72
CA ILE A 170 -10.87 -4.98 16.53
C ILE A 170 -11.02 -6.39 15.93
N ASP A 171 -11.09 -6.49 14.61
CA ASP A 171 -11.20 -7.76 13.92
C ASP A 171 -9.96 -8.64 14.15
N GLU A 172 -10.19 -9.95 14.21
CA GLU A 172 -9.13 -10.91 14.42
C GLU A 172 -8.16 -10.92 13.23
N VAL A 173 -6.89 -10.72 13.53
CA VAL A 173 -5.83 -10.74 12.52
C VAL A 173 -5.48 -12.19 12.23
N PRO A 174 -5.64 -12.66 10.98
CA PRO A 174 -5.31 -14.04 10.63
C PRO A 174 -3.86 -14.37 10.99
N ALA A 175 -3.63 -15.58 11.50
CA ALA A 175 -2.28 -16.03 11.83
C ALA A 175 -1.34 -15.90 10.60
N PRO A 176 -0.05 -15.64 10.82
CA PRO A 176 0.88 -15.61 9.70
C PRO A 176 0.95 -16.95 8.97
N PRO A 177 1.18 -16.94 7.65
CA PRO A 177 1.28 -18.17 6.87
C PRO A 177 2.45 -19.01 7.37
N VAL A 178 2.32 -20.32 7.30
CA VAL A 178 3.39 -21.27 7.65
C VAL A 178 3.82 -22.00 6.39
N ALA A 179 5.14 -22.12 6.18
CA ALA A 179 5.65 -22.90 5.06
C ALA A 179 5.34 -24.40 5.29
N ALA A 180 5.03 -25.14 4.22
CA ALA A 180 4.81 -26.58 4.32
C ALA A 180 6.01 -27.27 5.00
N GLY A 181 5.72 -28.13 5.98
CA GLY A 181 6.74 -28.84 6.76
C GLY A 181 7.50 -28.00 7.79
N HIS A 182 7.12 -26.73 8.01
CA HIS A 182 7.73 -25.87 9.02
C HIS A 182 6.74 -25.61 10.17
N VAL A 183 7.29 -25.34 11.36
CA VAL A 183 6.51 -24.85 12.50
C VAL A 183 6.57 -23.33 12.49
N ALA A 184 5.46 -22.66 12.82
CA ALA A 184 5.46 -21.22 13.05
C ALA A 184 6.50 -20.87 14.13
N TYR A 185 7.21 -19.74 13.98
CA TYR A 185 8.22 -19.34 14.97
C TYR A 185 7.59 -19.27 16.38
N PRO A 186 8.05 -20.08 17.35
CA PRO A 186 7.29 -20.36 18.57
C PRO A 186 7.25 -19.20 19.58
N GLU A 187 8.15 -18.23 19.51
CA GLU A 187 8.27 -17.16 20.52
C GLU A 187 8.05 -15.73 19.98
N THR A 188 8.10 -15.51 18.65
CA THR A 188 8.10 -14.17 18.04
C THR A 188 6.77 -13.76 17.39
N GLN A 189 5.70 -14.52 17.63
CA GLN A 189 4.36 -14.21 17.11
C GLN A 189 3.36 -13.73 18.18
N VAL A 190 3.83 -13.37 19.37
CA VAL A 190 2.96 -12.71 20.34
C VAL A 190 2.78 -11.26 19.90
N SER A 191 1.68 -11.00 19.20
CA SER A 191 1.18 -9.66 18.89
C SER A 191 1.25 -8.83 20.16
N ARG A 192 2.18 -7.87 20.22
CA ARG A 192 2.18 -6.89 21.32
C ARG A 192 0.83 -6.18 21.27
N THR A 193 0.08 -6.29 22.35
CA THR A 193 -1.22 -5.62 22.51
C THR A 193 -1.05 -4.10 22.49
N ASP A 194 0.12 -3.61 22.90
CA ASP A 194 0.41 -2.19 22.96
C ASP A 194 0.64 -1.61 21.55
N PRO A 195 -0.15 -0.61 21.12
CA PRO A 195 0.02 0.05 19.84
C PRO A 195 1.26 0.95 19.95
N LEU A 196 2.45 0.39 19.69
CA LEU A 196 3.54 1.25 19.29
C LEU A 196 3.17 1.78 17.91
N PRO A 197 2.95 3.10 17.74
CA PRO A 197 2.77 3.65 16.41
C PRO A 197 3.98 3.20 15.57
N PRO A 198 3.78 2.79 14.30
CA PRO A 198 4.91 2.55 13.43
C PRO A 198 5.82 3.77 13.52
N THR A 199 7.10 3.55 13.75
CA THR A 199 8.10 4.60 13.88
C THR A 199 7.97 5.57 12.71
N ALA A 200 7.37 6.74 12.97
CA ALA A 200 7.06 7.81 12.02
C ALA A 200 6.10 7.44 10.86
N PRO A 201 5.41 8.44 10.25
CA PRO A 201 4.69 8.22 8.99
C PRO A 201 5.66 7.60 7.97
N GLN A 202 5.42 6.34 7.61
CA GLN A 202 6.29 5.51 6.75
C GLN A 202 6.21 5.90 5.26
N GLY A 203 5.97 7.18 4.98
CA GLY A 203 5.67 7.72 3.66
C GLY A 203 6.10 9.18 3.52
N ARG A 204 7.29 9.57 4.01
CA ARG A 204 7.91 10.78 3.47
C ARG A 204 8.44 10.45 2.07
N GLY A 205 7.66 10.81 1.05
CA GLY A 205 8.18 10.99 -0.30
C GLY A 205 9.39 11.91 -0.26
N THR A 206 10.34 11.69 -1.17
CA THR A 206 11.66 12.35 -1.24
C THR A 206 11.63 13.86 -1.56
N SER A 207 10.55 14.58 -1.25
CA SER A 207 10.32 15.95 -1.72
C SER A 207 10.69 17.07 -0.75
N GLU A 208 11.41 16.80 0.34
CA GLU A 208 11.88 17.87 1.24
C GLU A 208 13.40 17.84 1.39
N ARG A 209 14.07 18.36 0.35
CA ARG A 209 15.28 19.18 0.50
C ARG A 209 15.15 20.33 -0.50
N SER A 210 14.72 21.48 -0.01
CA SER A 210 15.00 22.80 -0.62
C SER A 210 16.06 23.48 0.23
#